data_AF-A0A2N2W611-F1
#
_entry.id   AF-A0A2N2W611-F1
#
_cell.length_a   1.000
_cell.length_b   1.000
_cell.length_c   1.000
_cell.angle_alpha   90.00
_cell.angle_beta   90.00
_cell.angle_gamma   90.00
#
_symmetry.space_group_name_H-M   'P 1'
#
loop_
_entity.id
_entity.type
_entity.pdbx_description
1 polymer ?
#
loop_
_entity_poly.entity_id
_entity_poly.type
_entity_poly.pdbx_seq_one_letter_code
_entity_poly.pdbx_strand_id
1 'polypeptide(L)'
;MKIAFFLFILTFVIGYNYYVFIRGLSILPSIAFVKYLYSIVFWALTLSFFVRMFYGERLPQTAMVALSAVAFTWLVAVIYFLLISLGFDLLRVLNHFFDIYPRFIKENYAAAKSISAIISIAGVSLLLLYGNYRFNNPQTTRVEISIKKALPGDGIRLVMMSDLHLGSSINGEDLSGFVEMINREKADIVLIAGDIADMSLEPLIRWDVAGRLSKIESKYGTYAISGNHEFYAGEKEKIYSYLRSSGVKMLIDSVAIAGDSIQIVGRDDKTNPKRAPLSEILENIDKTKPIILMDHQPFNLEQAQNEGVDLQLSGHTHNGQFWPGSLIVKWMYELSYGYKMKGDTHYYVSSGIGLWGPKFRIGTKSEIVVIDIKSKI
;
A
#
# COMPACT_ATOMS: atom_id res chain seq x y z
N MET A 1 11.86 -21.20 9.14
CA MET A 1 10.97 -20.04 9.37
C MET A 1 9.97 -19.79 8.23
N LYS A 2 10.39 -19.70 6.96
CA LYS A 2 9.48 -19.36 5.83
C LYS A 2 8.32 -20.35 5.61
N ILE A 3 8.56 -21.67 5.68
CA ILE A 3 7.52 -22.69 5.47
C ILE A 3 6.50 -22.70 6.61
N ALA A 4 6.96 -22.66 7.87
CA ALA A 4 6.06 -22.66 9.03
C ALA A 4 5.15 -21.42 9.04
N PHE A 5 5.69 -20.24 8.71
CA PHE A 5 4.91 -19.01 8.57
C PHE A 5 3.89 -19.10 7.42
N PHE A 6 4.31 -19.64 6.26
CA PHE A 6 3.41 -19.86 5.13
C PHE A 6 2.27 -20.81 5.49
N LEU A 7 2.56 -21.94 6.13
CA LEU A 7 1.55 -22.90 6.59
C LEU A 7 0.61 -22.27 7.62
N PHE A 8 1.13 -21.47 8.54
CA PHE A 8 0.30 -20.74 9.51
C PHE A 8 -0.69 -19.79 8.82
N ILE A 9 -0.24 -18.98 7.86
CA ILE A 9 -1.12 -18.09 7.07
C ILE A 9 -2.15 -18.92 6.32
N LEU A 10 -1.73 -20.00 5.66
CA LEU A 10 -2.63 -20.85 4.89
C LEU A 10 -3.72 -21.46 5.78
N THR A 11 -3.35 -22.01 6.94
CA THR A 11 -4.29 -22.56 7.91
C THR A 11 -5.25 -21.49 8.43
N PHE A 12 -4.75 -20.29 8.74
CA PHE A 12 -5.58 -19.16 9.15
C PHE A 12 -6.58 -18.78 8.06
N VAL A 13 -6.13 -18.68 6.80
CA VAL A 13 -6.98 -18.35 5.65
C VAL A 13 -8.09 -19.37 5.45
N ILE A 14 -7.76 -20.66 5.47
CA ILE A 14 -8.75 -21.73 5.34
C ILE A 14 -9.71 -21.70 6.53
N GLY A 15 -9.21 -21.49 7.75
CA GLY A 15 -10.00 -21.48 8.98
C GLY A 15 -11.07 -20.39 8.99
N TYR A 16 -10.70 -19.14 8.68
CA TYR A 16 -11.70 -18.06 8.67
C TYR A 16 -12.68 -18.18 7.50
N ASN A 17 -12.24 -18.65 6.32
CA ASN A 17 -13.13 -18.92 5.19
C ASN A 17 -14.16 -20.00 5.56
N TYR A 18 -13.71 -21.09 6.19
CA TYR A 18 -14.60 -22.15 6.66
C TYR A 18 -15.62 -21.62 7.69
N TYR A 19 -15.19 -20.78 8.63
CA TYR A 19 -16.10 -20.16 9.60
C TYR A 19 -17.18 -19.31 8.91
N VAL A 20 -16.80 -18.40 8.00
CA VAL A 20 -17.74 -17.57 7.24
C VAL A 20 -18.69 -18.44 6.40
N PHE A 21 -18.16 -19.48 5.77
CA PHE A 21 -18.94 -20.45 5.00
C PHE A 21 -20.04 -21.13 5.83
N ILE A 22 -19.70 -21.63 7.03
CA ILE A 22 -20.67 -22.26 7.92
C ILE A 22 -21.72 -21.26 8.41
N ARG A 23 -21.32 -20.02 8.72
CA ARG A 23 -22.25 -18.94 9.09
C ARG A 23 -23.20 -18.63 7.95
N GLY A 24 -22.71 -18.53 6.72
CA GLY A 24 -23.51 -18.36 5.51
C GLY A 24 -24.48 -19.52 5.26
N LEU A 25 -24.01 -20.76 5.32
CA LEU A 25 -24.87 -21.96 5.19
C LEU A 25 -26.02 -21.97 6.20
N SER A 26 -25.79 -21.48 7.41
CA SER A 26 -26.80 -21.45 8.46
C SER A 26 -27.94 -20.47 8.16
N ILE A 27 -27.71 -19.46 7.31
CA ILE A 27 -28.69 -18.43 6.94
C ILE A 27 -29.62 -18.94 5.83
N LEU A 28 -29.12 -19.81 4.96
CA LEU A 28 -29.85 -20.30 3.79
C LEU A 28 -31.04 -21.19 4.18
N PRO A 29 -32.12 -21.17 3.38
CA PRO A 29 -33.24 -22.08 3.57
C PRO A 29 -32.78 -23.53 3.49
N SER A 30 -33.52 -24.45 4.11
CA SER A 30 -33.24 -25.90 4.11
C SER A 30 -33.54 -26.57 2.76
N ILE A 31 -33.26 -25.88 1.65
CA ILE A 31 -33.36 -26.38 0.28
C ILE A 31 -31.97 -26.86 -0.15
N ALA A 32 -31.83 -28.17 -0.38
CA ALA A 32 -30.55 -28.80 -0.67
C ALA A 32 -29.82 -28.14 -1.86
N PHE A 33 -30.55 -27.89 -2.96
CA PHE A 33 -29.99 -27.24 -4.15
C PHE A 33 -29.36 -25.86 -3.84
N VAL A 34 -30.03 -25.02 -3.04
CA VAL A 34 -29.53 -23.69 -2.67
C VAL A 34 -28.24 -23.80 -1.85
N LYS A 35 -28.19 -24.73 -0.90
CA LYS A 35 -26.98 -24.98 -0.09
C LYS A 35 -25.82 -25.53 -0.93
N TYR A 36 -26.09 -26.42 -1.88
CA TYR A 36 -25.07 -26.93 -2.80
C TYR A 36 -24.54 -25.83 -3.70
N LEU A 37 -25.42 -25.04 -4.32
CA LEU A 37 -25.02 -23.93 -5.18
C LEU A 37 -24.17 -22.91 -4.42
N TYR A 38 -24.60 -22.51 -3.22
CA TYR A 38 -23.81 -21.63 -2.35
C TYR A 38 -22.44 -22.21 -2.05
N SER A 39 -22.36 -23.50 -1.72
CA SER A 39 -21.09 -24.16 -1.39
C SER A 39 -20.13 -24.18 -2.58
N ILE A 40 -20.63 -24.53 -3.77
CA ILE A 40 -19.83 -24.53 -4.99
C ILE A 40 -19.31 -23.13 -5.27
N VAL A 41 -20.18 -22.11 -5.24
CA VAL A 41 -19.79 -20.72 -5.53
C VAL A 41 -18.79 -20.19 -4.51
N PHE A 42 -19.05 -20.37 -3.21
CA PHE A 42 -18.18 -19.89 -2.14
C PHE A 42 -16.77 -20.48 -2.26
N TRP A 43 -16.67 -21.80 -2.43
CA TRP A 43 -15.38 -22.46 -2.53
C TRP A 43 -14.70 -22.22 -3.88
N ALA A 44 -15.45 -22.07 -4.98
CA ALA A 44 -14.86 -21.64 -6.26
C ALA A 44 -14.23 -20.25 -6.16
N LEU A 45 -14.91 -19.29 -5.54
CA LEU A 45 -14.36 -17.95 -5.30
C LEU A 45 -13.14 -18.00 -4.36
N THR A 46 -13.19 -18.81 -3.32
CA THR A 46 -12.05 -19.01 -2.41
C THR A 46 -10.84 -19.64 -3.12
N LEU A 47 -11.08 -20.65 -3.95
CA LEU A 47 -10.06 -21.30 -4.76
C LEU A 47 -9.48 -20.37 -5.83
N SER A 48 -10.26 -19.42 -6.35
CA SER A 48 -9.78 -18.46 -7.35
C SER A 48 -8.57 -17.65 -6.85
N PHE A 49 -8.50 -17.35 -5.54
CA PHE A 49 -7.33 -16.71 -4.92
C PHE A 49 -6.08 -17.59 -4.99
N PHE A 50 -6.20 -18.87 -4.65
CA PHE A 50 -5.08 -19.81 -4.74
C PHE A 50 -4.64 -20.04 -6.19
N VAL A 51 -5.59 -20.14 -7.13
CA VAL A 51 -5.28 -20.23 -8.56
C VAL A 51 -4.52 -18.99 -9.02
N ARG A 52 -4.97 -17.79 -8.64
CA ARG A 52 -4.26 -16.54 -8.94
C ARG A 52 -2.84 -16.52 -8.38
N MET A 53 -2.68 -16.95 -7.12
CA MET A 53 -1.42 -16.91 -6.41
C MET A 53 -0.38 -17.87 -7.00
N PHE A 54 -0.78 -19.10 -7.34
CA PHE A 54 0.17 -20.13 -7.79
C PHE A 54 0.34 -20.24 -9.31
N TYR A 55 -0.71 -19.87 -10.07
CA TYR A 55 -0.73 -20.07 -11.53
C TYR A 55 -0.98 -18.78 -12.31
N GLY A 56 -1.27 -17.66 -11.63
CA GLY A 56 -1.64 -16.39 -12.28
C GLY A 56 -0.63 -15.90 -13.32
N GLU A 57 0.66 -16.00 -13.00
CA GLU A 57 1.76 -15.54 -13.89
C GLU A 57 1.92 -16.41 -15.16
N ARG A 58 1.27 -17.58 -15.23
CA ARG A 58 1.25 -18.44 -16.42
C ARG A 58 0.05 -18.20 -17.32
N LEU A 59 -0.92 -17.42 -16.86
CA LEU A 59 -2.14 -17.13 -17.60
C LEU A 59 -1.91 -16.01 -18.62
N PRO A 60 -2.65 -16.00 -19.75
CA PRO A 60 -2.75 -14.83 -20.59
C PRO A 60 -3.17 -13.60 -19.77
N GLN A 61 -2.64 -12.43 -20.12
CA GLN A 61 -2.82 -11.21 -19.32
C GLN A 61 -4.30 -10.92 -18.99
N THR A 62 -5.19 -10.98 -19.97
CA THR A 62 -6.62 -10.69 -19.77
C THR A 62 -7.24 -11.64 -18.74
N ALA A 63 -6.88 -12.92 -18.78
CA ALA A 63 -7.35 -13.92 -17.83
C ALA A 63 -6.74 -13.69 -16.44
N MET A 64 -5.45 -13.36 -16.35
CA MET A 64 -4.79 -13.02 -15.09
C MET A 64 -5.44 -11.80 -14.43
N VAL A 65 -5.72 -10.73 -15.18
CA VAL A 65 -6.36 -9.50 -14.67
C VAL A 65 -7.77 -9.78 -14.18
N ALA A 66 -8.60 -10.47 -14.98
CA ALA A 66 -9.94 -10.88 -14.58
C ALA A 66 -9.93 -11.77 -13.33
N LEU A 67 -9.03 -12.76 -13.29
CA LEU A 67 -8.88 -13.64 -12.13
C LEU A 67 -8.43 -12.85 -10.88
N SER A 68 -7.50 -11.89 -11.03
CA SER A 68 -7.05 -11.01 -9.94
C SER A 68 -8.21 -10.21 -9.37
N ALA A 69 -9.06 -9.66 -10.24
CA ALA A 69 -10.23 -8.88 -9.82
C ALA A 69 -11.19 -9.74 -8.98
N VAL A 70 -11.52 -10.96 -9.44
CA VAL A 70 -12.40 -11.87 -8.69
C VAL A 70 -11.75 -12.33 -7.38
N ALA A 71 -10.51 -12.83 -7.46
CA ALA A 71 -9.77 -13.37 -6.33
C ALA A 71 -9.58 -12.37 -5.19
N PHE A 72 -9.08 -11.17 -5.51
CA PHE A 72 -8.78 -10.17 -4.50
C PHE A 72 -10.04 -9.48 -3.96
N THR A 73 -11.07 -9.29 -4.80
CA THR A 73 -12.39 -8.82 -4.31
C THR A 73 -12.98 -9.80 -3.32
N TRP A 74 -12.95 -11.11 -3.63
CA TRP A 74 -13.46 -12.14 -2.73
C TRP A 74 -12.67 -12.19 -1.43
N LEU A 75 -11.34 -12.13 -1.50
CA LEU A 75 -10.49 -12.12 -0.31
C LEU A 75 -10.88 -11.00 0.67
N VAL A 76 -11.05 -9.77 0.16
CA VAL A 76 -11.45 -8.62 0.98
C VAL A 76 -12.90 -8.77 1.46
N ALA A 77 -13.82 -9.25 0.63
CA ALA A 77 -15.20 -9.49 1.00
C ALA A 77 -15.32 -10.47 2.18
N VAL A 78 -14.59 -11.58 2.16
CA VAL A 78 -14.63 -12.59 3.23
C VAL A 78 -14.09 -12.03 4.54
N ILE A 79 -13.09 -11.14 4.52
CA ILE A 79 -12.61 -10.45 5.73
C ILE A 79 -13.75 -9.63 6.36
N TYR A 80 -14.53 -8.89 5.58
CA TYR A 80 -15.66 -8.14 6.15
C TYR A 80 -16.81 -9.05 6.59
N PHE A 81 -17.11 -10.12 5.85
CA PHE A 81 -18.08 -11.12 6.28
C PHE A 81 -17.66 -11.82 7.58
N LEU A 82 -16.37 -12.07 7.77
CA LEU A 82 -15.81 -12.59 9.02
C LEU A 82 -16.10 -11.62 10.17
N LEU A 83 -15.74 -10.34 10.02
CA LEU A 83 -15.94 -9.32 11.07
C LEU A 83 -17.42 -9.15 11.42
N ILE A 84 -18.30 -9.12 10.42
CA ILE A 84 -19.75 -9.04 10.61
C ILE A 84 -20.27 -10.29 11.33
N SER A 85 -19.84 -11.49 10.90
CA SER A 85 -20.26 -12.75 11.52
C SER A 85 -19.82 -12.84 12.98
N LEU A 86 -18.58 -12.43 13.29
CA LEU A 86 -18.07 -12.34 14.66
C LEU A 86 -18.88 -11.33 15.49
N GLY A 87 -19.26 -10.20 14.91
CA GLY A 87 -20.14 -9.22 15.55
C GLY A 87 -21.51 -9.80 15.91
N PHE A 88 -22.15 -10.51 14.98
CA PHE A 88 -23.42 -11.21 15.26
C PHE A 88 -23.27 -12.32 16.30
N ASP A 89 -22.16 -13.05 16.30
CA ASP A 89 -21.89 -14.07 17.32
C ASP A 89 -21.75 -13.44 18.71
N LEU A 90 -21.02 -12.32 18.81
CA LEU A 90 -20.90 -11.55 20.04
C LEU A 90 -22.27 -11.06 20.53
N LEU A 91 -23.10 -10.51 19.63
CA LEU A 91 -24.46 -10.08 19.99
C LEU A 91 -25.33 -11.25 20.49
N ARG A 92 -25.19 -12.45 19.91
CA ARG A 92 -25.88 -13.65 20.38
C ARG A 92 -25.42 -14.07 21.77
N VAL A 93 -24.11 -14.02 22.03
CA VAL A 93 -23.55 -14.31 23.36
C VAL A 93 -24.04 -13.29 24.39
N LEU A 94 -23.97 -11.99 24.08
CA LEU A 94 -24.48 -10.94 24.96
C LEU A 94 -25.98 -11.09 25.23
N ASN A 95 -26.77 -11.39 24.20
CA ASN A 95 -28.19 -11.65 24.38
C ASN A 95 -28.48 -12.86 25.28
N HIS A 96 -27.65 -13.91 25.23
CA HIS A 96 -27.82 -15.06 26.11
C HIS A 96 -27.70 -14.69 27.60
N PHE A 97 -26.80 -13.75 27.94
CA PHE A 97 -26.57 -13.33 29.33
C PHE A 97 -27.41 -12.15 29.79
N PHE A 98 -27.81 -11.25 28.88
CA PHE A 98 -28.43 -9.96 29.23
C PHE A 98 -29.80 -9.73 28.59
N ASP A 99 -30.29 -10.67 27.78
CA ASP A 99 -31.61 -10.61 27.10
C ASP A 99 -31.87 -9.34 26.26
N ILE A 100 -30.79 -8.78 25.68
CA ILE A 100 -30.78 -7.48 24.99
C ILE A 100 -31.55 -7.42 23.65
N TYR A 101 -31.98 -8.56 23.09
CA TYR A 101 -32.70 -8.56 21.82
C TYR A 101 -34.10 -7.95 21.98
N PRO A 102 -34.45 -6.97 21.11
CA PRO A 102 -35.80 -6.47 21.04
C PRO A 102 -36.83 -7.56 20.71
N ARG A 103 -38.08 -7.35 21.13
CA ARG A 103 -39.20 -8.29 20.94
C ARG A 103 -39.39 -8.71 19.47
N PHE A 104 -39.27 -7.77 18.52
CA PHE A 104 -39.43 -8.06 17.09
C PHE A 104 -38.37 -9.05 16.53
N ILE A 105 -37.17 -9.09 17.13
CA ILE A 105 -36.14 -10.07 16.77
C ILE A 105 -36.48 -11.45 17.35
N LYS A 106 -36.92 -11.49 18.60
CA LYS A 106 -37.28 -12.75 19.29
C LYS A 106 -38.48 -13.41 18.63
N GLU A 107 -39.52 -12.63 18.31
CA GLU A 107 -40.76 -13.13 17.70
C GLU A 107 -40.58 -13.60 16.26
N ASN A 108 -39.64 -13.02 15.49
CA ASN A 108 -39.39 -13.41 14.11
C ASN A 108 -37.89 -13.54 13.81
N TYR A 109 -37.22 -14.43 14.56
CA TYR A 109 -35.78 -14.61 14.47
C TYR A 109 -35.30 -15.05 13.08
N ALA A 110 -36.08 -15.88 12.38
CA ALA A 110 -35.75 -16.32 11.03
C ALA A 110 -35.73 -15.15 10.04
N ALA A 111 -36.76 -14.29 10.04
CA ALA A 111 -36.78 -13.11 9.18
C ALA A 111 -35.68 -12.11 9.57
N ALA A 112 -35.47 -11.87 10.88
CA ALA A 112 -34.40 -11.00 11.35
C ALA A 112 -33.02 -11.48 10.86
N LYS A 113 -32.78 -12.80 10.87
CA LYS A 113 -31.55 -13.42 10.35
C LYS A 113 -31.39 -13.20 8.84
N SER A 114 -32.44 -13.43 8.06
CA SER A 114 -32.41 -13.24 6.59
C SER A 114 -32.22 -11.77 6.22
N ILE A 115 -32.93 -10.85 6.87
CA ILE A 115 -32.79 -9.40 6.66
C ILE A 115 -31.37 -8.95 7.01
N SER A 116 -30.84 -9.39 8.17
CA SER A 116 -29.47 -9.08 8.58
C SER A 116 -28.44 -9.57 7.57
N ALA A 117 -28.64 -10.74 6.96
CA ALA A 117 -27.77 -11.26 5.91
C ALA A 117 -27.83 -10.42 4.64
N ILE A 118 -29.03 -10.02 4.19
CA ILE A 118 -29.20 -9.13 3.02
C ILE A 118 -28.50 -7.79 3.28
N ILE A 119 -28.70 -7.18 4.46
CA ILE A 119 -28.04 -5.94 4.87
C ILE A 119 -26.52 -6.12 4.89
N SER A 120 -26.02 -7.26 5.39
CA SER A 120 -24.58 -7.54 5.44
C SER A 120 -23.98 -7.65 4.03
N ILE A 121 -24.64 -8.37 3.12
CA ILE A 121 -24.20 -8.49 1.72
C ILE A 121 -24.21 -7.11 1.06
N ALA A 122 -25.31 -6.37 1.16
CA ALA A 122 -25.42 -5.03 0.59
C ALA A 122 -24.36 -4.07 1.18
N GLY A 123 -24.14 -4.10 2.49
CA GLY A 123 -23.13 -3.30 3.18
C GLY A 123 -21.71 -3.62 2.72
N VAL A 124 -21.34 -4.91 2.62
CA VAL A 124 -20.03 -5.34 2.11
C VAL A 124 -19.87 -4.93 0.64
N SER A 125 -20.88 -5.12 -0.20
CA SER A 125 -20.84 -4.68 -1.61
C SER A 125 -20.63 -3.18 -1.73
N LEU A 126 -21.37 -2.36 -0.99
CA LEU A 126 -21.21 -0.90 -0.97
C LEU A 126 -19.83 -0.49 -0.47
N LEU A 127 -19.32 -1.16 0.56
CA LEU A 127 -17.99 -0.91 1.12
C LEU A 127 -16.88 -1.20 0.11
N LEU A 128 -16.99 -2.30 -0.64
CA LEU A 128 -16.05 -2.65 -1.71
C LEU A 128 -16.13 -1.66 -2.86
N LEU A 129 -17.33 -1.28 -3.30
CA LEU A 129 -17.50 -0.25 -4.34
C LEU A 129 -16.87 1.07 -3.92
N TYR A 130 -17.13 1.52 -2.68
CA TYR A 130 -16.49 2.71 -2.13
C TYR A 130 -14.97 2.56 -2.06
N GLY A 131 -14.46 1.41 -1.58
CA GLY A 131 -13.04 1.13 -1.52
C GLY A 131 -12.36 1.19 -2.89
N ASN A 132 -13.02 0.66 -3.93
CA ASN A 132 -12.50 0.68 -5.29
C ASN A 132 -12.53 2.09 -5.87
N TYR A 133 -13.62 2.84 -5.63
CA TYR A 133 -13.68 4.25 -5.98
C TYR A 133 -12.54 5.04 -5.34
N ARG A 134 -12.29 4.87 -4.03
CA ARG A 134 -11.20 5.52 -3.31
C ARG A 134 -9.81 5.17 -3.85
N PHE A 135 -9.63 3.93 -4.31
CA PHE A 135 -8.40 3.51 -4.97
C PHE A 135 -8.19 4.24 -6.31
N ASN A 136 -9.22 4.25 -7.17
CA ASN A 136 -9.14 4.87 -8.50
C ASN A 136 -9.22 6.41 -8.48
N ASN A 137 -9.37 7.03 -7.30
CA ASN A 137 -9.40 8.47 -7.11
C ASN A 137 -8.32 8.88 -6.08
N PRO A 138 -7.02 8.77 -6.46
CA PRO A 138 -5.91 9.15 -5.58
C PRO A 138 -6.00 10.63 -5.18
N GLN A 139 -5.50 10.94 -4.00
CA GLN A 139 -5.58 12.28 -3.41
C GLN A 139 -4.20 12.93 -3.26
N THR A 140 -4.15 14.26 -3.34
CA THR A 140 -2.96 15.01 -2.94
C THR A 140 -3.02 15.28 -1.43
N THR A 141 -2.07 14.74 -0.67
CA THR A 141 -1.88 15.07 0.75
C THR A 141 -0.84 16.18 0.86
N ARG A 142 -1.14 17.25 1.61
CA ARG A 142 -0.23 18.39 1.79
C ARG A 142 0.31 18.44 3.20
N VAL A 143 1.62 18.67 3.33
CA VAL A 143 2.31 18.78 4.61
C VAL A 143 3.24 19.99 4.53
N GLU A 144 3.25 20.80 5.58
CA GLU A 144 4.23 21.87 5.75
C GLU A 144 5.25 21.44 6.81
N ILE A 145 6.53 21.56 6.49
CA ILE A 145 7.64 21.16 7.36
C ILE A 145 8.62 22.32 7.52
N SER A 146 9.00 22.63 8.75
CA SER A 146 10.02 23.64 9.03
C SER A 146 11.29 23.00 9.55
N ILE A 147 12.39 23.10 8.79
CA ILE A 147 13.70 22.57 9.17
C ILE A 147 14.61 23.69 9.68
N LYS A 148 15.61 23.36 10.51
CA LYS A 148 16.54 24.36 11.07
C LYS A 148 17.53 24.92 10.05
N LYS A 149 17.80 24.17 8.99
CA LYS A 149 18.83 24.51 8.00
C LYS A 149 18.27 25.49 6.95
N ALA A 150 19.14 26.35 6.44
CA ALA A 150 18.78 27.32 5.42
C ALA A 150 18.43 26.62 4.11
N LEU A 151 17.31 27.03 3.49
CA LEU A 151 16.88 26.59 2.17
C LEU A 151 17.12 27.70 1.14
N PRO A 152 17.30 27.34 -0.14
CA PRO A 152 17.25 28.30 -1.24
C PRO A 152 15.91 29.07 -1.28
N GLY A 153 15.97 30.38 -1.47
CA GLY A 153 14.78 31.22 -1.66
C GLY A 153 13.79 31.17 -0.49
N ASP A 154 12.49 31.09 -0.81
CA ASP A 154 11.40 31.07 0.17
C ASP A 154 11.05 29.66 0.70
N GLY A 155 11.86 28.65 0.37
CA GLY A 155 11.61 27.25 0.68
C GLY A 155 11.56 26.38 -0.57
N ILE A 156 11.15 25.13 -0.39
CA ILE A 156 11.16 24.11 -1.44
C ILE A 156 9.87 23.30 -1.41
N ARG A 157 9.28 23.09 -2.58
CA ARG A 157 8.20 22.14 -2.76
C ARG A 157 8.71 20.79 -3.27
N LEU A 158 8.49 19.75 -2.47
CA LEU A 158 8.69 18.37 -2.89
C LEU A 158 7.36 17.75 -3.27
N VAL A 159 7.36 16.88 -4.28
CA VAL A 159 6.30 15.90 -4.47
C VAL A 159 6.86 14.50 -4.34
N MET A 160 6.28 13.73 -3.43
CA MET A 160 6.64 12.35 -3.17
C MET A 160 5.53 11.43 -3.67
N MET A 161 5.94 10.35 -4.32
CA MET A 161 5.12 9.16 -4.53
C MET A 161 5.88 7.91 -4.11
N SER A 162 5.17 6.85 -3.76
CA SER A 162 5.75 5.56 -3.37
C SER A 162 4.79 4.44 -3.71
N ASP A 163 5.30 3.21 -3.77
CA ASP A 163 4.49 2.01 -3.89
C ASP A 163 3.56 2.04 -5.11
N LEU A 164 4.13 2.28 -6.29
CA LEU A 164 3.39 2.33 -7.55
C LEU A 164 2.95 0.92 -7.97
N HIS A 165 3.80 -0.09 -7.74
CA HIS A 165 3.59 -1.49 -8.14
C HIS A 165 3.13 -1.64 -9.60
N LEU A 166 3.88 -1.01 -10.53
CA LEU A 166 3.61 -1.13 -11.96
C LEU A 166 3.75 -2.58 -12.39
N GLY A 167 2.71 -3.09 -13.03
CA GLY A 167 2.55 -4.51 -13.26
C GLY A 167 1.25 -4.85 -13.98
N SER A 168 0.61 -5.92 -13.53
CA SER A 168 -0.66 -6.40 -14.09
C SER A 168 -1.86 -5.57 -13.67
N SER A 169 -1.82 -5.03 -12.45
CA SER A 169 -2.94 -4.28 -11.87
C SER A 169 -2.79 -2.77 -12.05
N ILE A 170 -1.56 -2.24 -12.05
CA ILE A 170 -1.28 -0.83 -12.32
C ILE A 170 -0.53 -0.73 -13.64
N ASN A 171 -1.12 -0.05 -14.61
CA ASN A 171 -0.62 0.01 -15.97
C ASN A 171 -0.07 1.41 -16.32
N GLY A 172 0.33 1.59 -17.58
CA GLY A 172 0.87 2.86 -18.06
C GLY A 172 -0.12 4.02 -18.00
N GLU A 173 -1.42 3.79 -18.18
CA GLU A 173 -2.43 4.85 -18.10
C GLU A 173 -2.60 5.34 -16.66
N ASP A 174 -2.58 4.43 -15.68
CA ASP A 174 -2.55 4.79 -14.26
C ASP A 174 -1.33 5.69 -13.97
N LEU A 175 -0.14 5.28 -14.45
CA LEU A 175 1.08 6.07 -14.30
C LEU A 175 0.98 7.46 -14.96
N SER A 176 0.38 7.55 -16.15
CA SER A 176 0.17 8.85 -16.80
C SER A 176 -0.72 9.77 -15.99
N GLY A 177 -1.79 9.25 -15.40
CA GLY A 177 -2.61 10.02 -14.46
C GLY A 177 -1.80 10.49 -13.25
N PHE A 178 -0.91 9.66 -12.72
CA PHE A 178 -0.04 10.05 -11.59
C PHE A 178 0.97 11.13 -11.98
N VAL A 179 1.59 11.03 -13.16
CA VAL A 179 2.50 12.05 -13.68
C VAL A 179 1.77 13.39 -13.87
N GLU A 180 0.54 13.37 -14.40
CA GLU A 180 -0.27 14.59 -14.50
C GLU A 180 -0.57 15.20 -13.13
N MET A 181 -0.91 14.37 -12.13
CA MET A 181 -1.12 14.85 -10.76
C MET A 181 0.14 15.51 -10.20
N ILE A 182 1.32 14.92 -10.41
CA ILE A 182 2.61 15.48 -9.97
C ILE A 182 2.88 16.82 -10.66
N ASN A 183 2.74 16.89 -12.00
CA ASN A 183 3.07 18.10 -12.76
C ASN A 183 2.16 19.29 -12.38
N ARG A 184 0.90 19.04 -11.99
CA ARG A 184 -0.02 20.09 -11.49
C ARG A 184 0.49 20.80 -10.23
N GLU A 185 1.33 20.14 -9.45
CA GLU A 185 1.85 20.67 -8.19
C GLU A 185 3.05 21.60 -8.36
N LYS A 186 3.66 21.62 -9.56
CA LYS A 186 4.84 22.43 -9.91
C LYS A 186 5.96 22.23 -8.90
N ALA A 187 6.37 20.97 -8.73
CA ALA A 187 7.38 20.59 -7.76
C ALA A 187 8.76 21.15 -8.11
N ASP A 188 9.52 21.55 -7.09
CA ASP A 188 10.94 21.79 -7.26
C ASP A 188 11.69 20.46 -7.42
N ILE A 189 11.32 19.44 -6.65
CA ILE A 189 11.92 18.11 -6.67
C ILE A 189 10.80 17.06 -6.62
N VAL A 190 10.95 15.99 -7.41
CA VAL A 190 10.08 14.81 -7.33
C VAL A 190 10.86 13.64 -6.75
N LEU A 191 10.26 12.95 -5.79
CA LEU A 191 10.86 11.83 -5.06
C LEU A 191 10.00 10.58 -5.21
N ILE A 192 10.59 9.48 -5.68
CA ILE A 192 9.94 8.17 -5.83
C ILE A 192 10.53 7.23 -4.78
N ALA A 193 9.82 7.07 -3.66
CA ALA A 193 10.32 6.40 -2.48
C ALA A 193 10.10 4.88 -2.50
N GLY A 194 10.49 4.21 -3.59
CA GLY A 194 10.51 2.75 -3.74
C GLY A 194 9.23 2.09 -4.26
N ASP A 195 9.33 0.78 -4.53
CA ASP A 195 8.30 -0.09 -5.10
C ASP A 195 7.66 0.49 -6.38
N ILE A 196 8.51 0.78 -7.37
CA ILE A 196 8.09 1.26 -8.70
C ILE A 196 7.55 0.09 -9.52
N ALA A 197 8.32 -0.99 -9.60
CA ALA A 197 7.93 -2.23 -10.24
C ALA A 197 7.27 -3.16 -9.22
N ASP A 198 6.23 -3.89 -9.63
CA ASP A 198 5.64 -4.87 -8.73
C ASP A 198 6.55 -6.10 -8.53
N MET A 199 7.25 -6.56 -9.58
CA MET A 199 8.21 -7.67 -9.46
C MET A 199 9.27 -7.66 -10.57
N SER A 200 8.84 -7.61 -11.84
CA SER A 200 9.69 -7.84 -13.01
C SER A 200 9.77 -6.63 -13.94
N LEU A 201 10.76 -6.64 -14.83
CA LEU A 201 10.98 -5.58 -15.81
C LEU A 201 9.96 -5.58 -16.95
N GLU A 202 9.45 -6.74 -17.34
CA GLU A 202 8.63 -6.86 -18.56
C GLU A 202 7.40 -5.93 -18.57
N PRO A 203 6.60 -5.82 -17.49
CA PRO A 203 5.47 -4.89 -17.46
C PRO A 203 5.89 -3.43 -17.60
N LEU A 204 7.06 -3.06 -17.07
CA LEU A 204 7.58 -1.69 -17.17
C LEU A 204 7.86 -1.32 -18.63
N ILE A 205 8.48 -2.23 -19.39
CA ILE A 205 8.74 -2.05 -20.82
C ILE A 205 7.41 -1.97 -21.58
N ARG A 206 6.52 -2.92 -21.33
CA ARG A 206 5.21 -3.00 -22.01
C ARG A 206 4.39 -1.72 -21.85
N TRP A 207 4.45 -1.10 -20.68
CA TRP A 207 3.70 0.10 -20.35
C TRP A 207 4.41 1.41 -20.67
N ASP A 208 5.58 1.34 -21.32
CA ASP A 208 6.43 2.51 -21.58
C ASP A 208 6.65 3.35 -20.32
N VAL A 209 6.96 2.68 -19.21
CA VAL A 209 7.13 3.36 -17.92
C VAL A 209 8.25 4.40 -18.01
N ALA A 210 9.33 4.11 -18.73
CA ALA A 210 10.40 5.07 -18.90
C ALA A 210 9.95 6.33 -19.67
N GLY A 211 9.23 6.19 -20.80
CA GLY A 211 8.72 7.31 -21.57
C GLY A 211 7.61 8.11 -20.86
N ARG A 212 6.92 7.49 -19.89
CA ARG A 212 5.94 8.19 -19.04
C ARG A 212 6.61 8.93 -17.88
N LEU A 213 7.57 8.30 -17.20
CA LEU A 213 8.33 8.95 -16.13
C LEU A 213 9.16 10.13 -16.65
N SER A 214 9.64 10.09 -17.90
CA SER A 214 10.39 11.21 -18.50
C SER A 214 9.54 12.47 -18.72
N LYS A 215 8.20 12.37 -18.56
CA LYS A 215 7.28 13.52 -18.64
C LYS A 215 7.07 14.20 -17.29
N ILE A 216 7.68 13.71 -16.21
CA ILE A 216 7.65 14.38 -14.92
C ILE A 216 8.41 15.71 -15.04
N GLU A 217 7.74 16.80 -14.70
CA GLU A 217 8.30 18.13 -14.68
C GLU A 217 8.72 18.49 -13.26
N SER A 218 9.99 18.85 -13.08
CA SER A 218 10.52 19.36 -11.81
C SER A 218 11.72 20.28 -12.06
N LYS A 219 11.93 21.25 -11.16
CA LYS A 219 12.99 22.25 -11.30
C LYS A 219 14.40 21.66 -11.10
N TYR A 220 14.55 20.78 -10.12
CA TYR A 220 15.84 20.21 -9.69
C TYR A 220 15.92 18.69 -9.89
N GLY A 221 14.95 18.11 -10.60
CA GLY A 221 14.97 16.73 -11.07
C GLY A 221 14.16 15.75 -10.23
N THR A 222 14.08 14.54 -10.78
CA THR A 222 13.36 13.40 -10.19
C THR A 222 14.35 12.37 -9.68
N TYR A 223 14.19 11.96 -8.42
CA TYR A 223 15.06 11.01 -7.75
C TYR A 223 14.24 9.81 -7.28
N ALA A 224 14.84 8.63 -7.31
CA ALA A 224 14.16 7.41 -6.91
C ALA A 224 15.08 6.49 -6.13
N ILE A 225 14.50 5.71 -5.23
CA ILE A 225 15.14 4.55 -4.61
C ILE A 225 14.41 3.28 -5.04
N SER A 226 15.00 2.13 -4.71
CA SER A 226 14.34 0.83 -4.84
C SER A 226 13.43 0.55 -3.64
N GLY A 227 12.45 -0.33 -3.81
CA GLY A 227 11.77 -0.98 -2.70
C GLY A 227 12.08 -2.47 -2.65
N ASN A 228 11.31 -3.22 -1.87
CA ASN A 228 11.52 -4.67 -1.74
C ASN A 228 11.03 -5.44 -2.96
N HIS A 229 10.08 -4.90 -3.71
CA HIS A 229 9.45 -5.60 -4.84
C HIS A 229 10.39 -5.78 -6.03
N GLU A 230 11.28 -4.83 -6.29
CA GLU A 230 12.30 -4.96 -7.36
C GLU A 230 13.27 -6.15 -7.16
N PHE A 231 13.35 -6.70 -5.95
CA PHE A 231 14.22 -7.84 -5.63
C PHE A 231 13.58 -9.20 -5.92
N TYR A 232 12.25 -9.29 -6.02
CA TYR A 232 11.54 -10.58 -5.99
C TYR A 232 11.73 -11.43 -7.26
N ALA A 233 11.81 -10.80 -8.44
CA ALA A 233 12.09 -11.51 -9.69
C ALA A 233 13.59 -11.70 -9.98
N GLY A 234 14.48 -11.16 -9.15
CA GLY A 234 15.92 -11.18 -9.40
C GLY A 234 16.37 -10.29 -10.57
N GLU A 235 15.56 -9.32 -10.98
CA GLU A 235 15.80 -8.44 -12.13
C GLU A 235 16.23 -7.01 -11.74
N LYS A 236 16.50 -6.75 -10.46
CA LYS A 236 16.74 -5.41 -9.91
C LYS A 236 17.67 -4.52 -10.75
N GLU A 237 18.83 -5.04 -11.18
CA GLU A 237 19.80 -4.24 -11.95
C GLU A 237 19.28 -3.85 -13.33
N LYS A 238 18.48 -4.72 -13.96
CA LYS A 238 17.84 -4.43 -15.25
C LYS A 238 16.73 -3.39 -15.06
N ILE A 239 15.95 -3.51 -13.98
CA ILE A 239 14.94 -2.52 -13.60
C ILE A 239 15.60 -1.15 -13.35
N TYR A 240 16.68 -1.09 -12.58
CA TYR A 240 17.39 0.17 -12.31
C TYR A 240 17.92 0.80 -13.60
N SER A 241 18.50 -0.01 -14.49
CA SER A 241 19.02 0.47 -15.78
C SER A 241 17.89 1.02 -16.66
N TYR A 242 16.75 0.34 -16.69
CA TYR A 242 15.56 0.81 -17.42
C TYR A 242 14.98 2.09 -16.81
N LEU A 243 14.87 2.19 -15.48
CA LEU A 243 14.37 3.41 -14.84
C LEU A 243 15.31 4.60 -15.08
N ARG A 244 16.63 4.40 -15.07
CA ARG A 244 17.59 5.46 -15.41
C ARG A 244 17.41 6.01 -16.82
N SER A 245 16.94 5.21 -17.79
CA SER A 245 16.72 5.68 -19.17
C SER A 245 15.58 6.71 -19.27
N SER A 246 14.73 6.82 -18.25
CA SER A 246 13.68 7.85 -18.16
C SER A 246 14.18 9.23 -17.75
N GLY A 247 15.46 9.35 -17.34
CA GLY A 247 16.00 10.55 -16.71
C GLY A 247 15.82 10.61 -15.19
N VAL A 248 15.13 9.62 -14.59
CA VAL A 248 15.08 9.46 -13.13
C VAL A 248 16.45 9.08 -12.58
N LYS A 249 16.90 9.82 -11.56
CA LYS A 249 18.14 9.57 -10.85
C LYS A 249 17.92 8.49 -9.78
N MET A 250 18.22 7.24 -10.12
CA MET A 250 18.21 6.13 -9.17
C MET A 250 19.37 6.28 -8.17
N LEU A 251 19.04 6.43 -6.89
CA LEU A 251 19.96 6.52 -5.77
C LEU A 251 19.96 5.18 -5.02
N ILE A 252 21.12 4.54 -4.96
CA ILE A 252 21.33 3.23 -4.34
C ILE A 252 22.51 3.38 -3.40
N ASP A 253 22.23 3.51 -2.11
CA ASP A 253 23.21 3.87 -1.07
C ASP A 253 24.10 5.04 -1.51
N SER A 254 23.48 6.10 -2.05
CA SER A 254 24.18 7.22 -2.67
C SER A 254 23.48 8.56 -2.43
N VAL A 255 24.23 9.63 -2.66
CA VAL A 255 23.79 11.02 -2.45
C VAL A 255 23.81 11.78 -3.77
N ALA A 256 22.78 12.58 -4.02
CA ALA A 256 22.76 13.56 -5.09
C ALA A 256 22.50 14.97 -4.54
N ILE A 257 23.01 15.97 -5.22
CA ILE A 257 22.77 17.38 -4.89
C ILE A 257 21.71 17.91 -5.85
N ALA A 258 20.58 18.33 -5.30
CA ALA A 258 19.50 18.99 -6.03
C ALA A 258 19.66 20.51 -5.88
N GLY A 259 19.52 21.23 -7.00
CA GLY A 259 19.93 22.63 -7.07
C GLY A 259 21.41 22.76 -6.70
N ASP A 260 21.73 23.64 -5.75
CA ASP A 260 23.11 23.93 -5.34
C ASP A 260 23.44 23.47 -3.90
N SER A 261 22.45 22.99 -3.15
CA SER A 261 22.64 22.75 -1.71
C SER A 261 21.82 21.64 -1.07
N ILE A 262 20.77 21.12 -1.73
CA ILE A 262 19.90 20.15 -1.07
C ILE A 262 20.44 18.75 -1.31
N GLN A 263 20.68 18.00 -0.25
CA GLN A 263 21.29 16.68 -0.34
C GLN A 263 20.23 15.60 -0.27
N ILE A 264 19.96 14.99 -1.43
CA ILE A 264 19.01 13.89 -1.57
C ILE A 264 19.77 12.59 -1.39
N VAL A 265 19.48 11.89 -0.30
CA VAL A 265 20.12 10.64 0.09
C VAL A 265 19.15 9.51 -0.22
N GLY A 266 19.58 8.52 -0.99
CA GLY A 266 18.80 7.32 -1.26
C GLY A 266 19.50 6.10 -0.74
N ARG A 267 18.82 5.34 0.13
CA ARG A 267 19.30 4.03 0.58
C ARG A 267 18.77 2.93 -0.32
N ASP A 268 19.57 1.88 -0.50
CA ASP A 268 19.06 0.64 -1.08
C ASP A 268 18.05 -0.01 -0.13
N ASP A 269 17.19 -0.87 -0.67
CA ASP A 269 16.14 -1.48 0.14
C ASP A 269 16.71 -2.43 1.21
N LYS A 270 16.04 -2.53 2.35
CA LYS A 270 16.41 -3.41 3.48
C LYS A 270 16.53 -4.89 3.08
N THR A 271 15.84 -5.31 2.02
CA THR A 271 15.90 -6.66 1.47
C THR A 271 17.30 -6.99 0.91
N ASN A 272 18.09 -6.00 0.50
CA ASN A 272 19.47 -6.23 0.10
C ASN A 272 20.36 -6.48 1.34
N PRO A 273 20.94 -7.68 1.53
CA PRO A 273 21.85 -7.94 2.65
C PRO A 273 23.17 -7.16 2.54
N LYS A 274 23.49 -6.58 1.37
CA LYS A 274 24.67 -5.75 1.14
C LYS A 274 24.41 -4.25 1.28
N ARG A 275 23.22 -3.86 1.73
CA ARG A 275 22.84 -2.47 1.97
C ARG A 275 23.83 -1.79 2.92
N ALA A 276 24.30 -0.60 2.56
CA ALA A 276 25.22 0.17 3.38
C ALA A 276 24.55 0.69 4.67
N PRO A 277 25.29 0.75 5.80
CA PRO A 277 24.89 1.55 6.96
C PRO A 277 24.66 3.00 6.58
N LEU A 278 23.65 3.66 7.16
CA LEU A 278 23.36 5.06 6.85
C LEU A 278 24.55 5.98 7.18
N SER A 279 25.29 5.67 8.25
CA SER A 279 26.49 6.41 8.66
C SER A 279 27.58 6.43 7.56
N GLU A 280 27.71 5.36 6.77
CA GLU A 280 28.69 5.27 5.68
C GLU A 280 28.28 6.15 4.50
N ILE A 281 26.99 6.14 4.14
CA ILE A 281 26.45 6.98 3.06
C ILE A 281 26.59 8.47 3.38
N LEU A 282 26.51 8.82 4.67
CA LEU A 282 26.54 10.20 5.15
C LEU A 282 27.93 10.68 5.60
N GLU A 283 28.97 9.85 5.50
CA GLU A 283 30.30 10.17 6.04
C GLU A 283 30.87 11.50 5.51
N ASN A 284 30.69 11.76 4.21
CA ASN A 284 31.22 12.94 3.52
C ASN A 284 30.14 13.98 3.16
N ILE A 285 28.98 13.94 3.84
CA ILE A 285 27.87 14.87 3.60
C ILE A 285 28.11 16.21 4.32
N ASP A 286 27.64 17.31 3.75
CA ASP A 286 27.71 18.62 4.40
C ASP A 286 26.54 18.79 5.35
N LYS A 287 26.75 18.43 6.63
CA LYS A 287 25.69 18.49 7.65
C LYS A 287 25.15 19.91 7.91
N THR A 288 25.77 20.96 7.38
CA THR A 288 25.24 22.33 7.44
C THR A 288 24.10 22.58 6.43
N LYS A 289 23.99 21.72 5.41
CA LYS A 289 22.98 21.80 4.36
C LYS A 289 21.80 20.85 4.62
N PRO A 290 20.62 21.13 4.02
CA PRO A 290 19.44 20.27 4.13
C PRO A 290 19.70 18.86 3.62
N ILE A 291 19.36 17.86 4.44
CA ILE A 291 19.49 16.43 4.14
C ILE A 291 18.10 15.81 4.09
N ILE A 292 17.69 15.36 2.91
CA ILE A 292 16.44 14.64 2.68
C ILE A 292 16.78 13.18 2.36
N LEU A 293 16.33 12.26 3.21
CA LEU A 293 16.55 10.84 3.09
C LEU A 293 15.32 10.14 2.51
N MET A 294 15.51 9.34 1.46
CA MET A 294 14.56 8.31 1.05
C MET A 294 15.03 6.96 1.61
N ASP A 295 14.18 6.32 2.41
CA ASP A 295 14.37 4.98 2.95
C ASP A 295 13.04 4.24 2.88
N HIS A 296 12.89 3.30 1.95
CA HIS A 296 11.58 2.77 1.57
C HIS A 296 10.82 2.14 2.75
N GLN A 297 11.49 1.34 3.57
CA GLN A 297 10.89 0.65 4.72
C GLN A 297 11.14 1.44 6.01
N PRO A 298 10.10 1.91 6.73
CA PRO A 298 10.23 2.79 7.89
C PRO A 298 10.63 2.05 9.18
N PHE A 299 11.78 1.37 9.16
CA PHE A 299 12.39 0.72 10.32
C PHE A 299 13.57 1.54 10.86
N ASN A 300 13.85 1.39 12.16
CA ASN A 300 15.01 1.98 12.83
C ASN A 300 15.12 3.51 12.60
N LEU A 301 14.01 4.23 12.79
CA LEU A 301 13.92 5.67 12.49
C LEU A 301 15.00 6.49 13.21
N GLU A 302 15.44 6.03 14.38
CA GLU A 302 16.55 6.62 15.14
C GLU A 302 17.87 6.73 14.36
N GLN A 303 18.12 5.91 13.33
CA GLN A 303 19.34 6.02 12.52
C GLN A 303 19.40 7.37 11.81
N ALA A 304 18.31 7.81 11.19
CA ALA A 304 18.25 9.11 10.52
C ALA A 304 18.40 10.27 11.50
N GLN A 305 17.80 10.14 12.69
CA GLN A 305 17.92 11.12 13.77
C GLN A 305 19.39 11.25 14.22
N ASN A 306 20.06 10.14 14.48
CA ASN A 306 21.44 10.12 14.96
C ASN A 306 22.41 10.72 13.94
N GLU A 307 22.11 10.61 12.65
CA GLU A 307 22.96 11.13 11.59
C GLU A 307 22.68 12.60 11.21
N GLY A 308 21.65 13.22 11.79
CA GLY A 308 21.32 14.63 11.53
C GLY A 308 20.57 14.86 10.22
N VAL A 309 19.78 13.86 9.79
CA VAL A 309 18.84 13.99 8.66
C VAL A 309 17.73 14.96 9.04
N ASP A 310 17.33 15.86 8.14
CA ASP A 310 16.26 16.82 8.41
C ASP A 310 14.87 16.23 8.09
N LEU A 311 14.77 15.46 7.01
CA LEU A 311 13.53 14.83 6.57
C LEU A 311 13.80 13.41 6.04
N GLN A 312 13.11 12.41 6.58
CA GLN A 312 13.05 11.06 6.02
C GLN A 312 11.67 10.78 5.40
N LEU A 313 11.67 10.22 4.20
CA LEU A 313 10.50 9.84 3.43
C LEU A 313 10.51 8.33 3.15
N SER A 314 9.38 7.68 3.43
CA SER A 314 9.24 6.22 3.35
C SER A 314 7.87 5.81 2.80
N GLY A 315 7.78 4.59 2.25
CA GLY A 315 6.55 3.97 1.74
C GLY A 315 6.27 2.64 2.46
N HIS A 316 6.12 1.56 1.68
CA HIS A 316 6.13 0.15 2.07
C HIS A 316 4.91 -0.36 2.83
N THR A 317 4.39 0.44 3.76
CA THR A 317 3.35 0.00 4.70
C THR A 317 1.95 -0.01 4.08
N HIS A 318 1.76 0.76 3.00
CA HIS A 318 0.46 1.05 2.36
C HIS A 318 -0.61 1.60 3.31
N ASN A 319 -0.25 2.04 4.52
CA ASN A 319 -1.19 2.21 5.65
C ASN A 319 -2.10 0.98 5.85
N GLY A 320 -1.59 -0.22 5.55
CA GLY A 320 -2.30 -1.49 5.62
C GLY A 320 -3.34 -1.72 4.51
N GLN A 321 -3.37 -0.88 3.48
CA GLN A 321 -4.26 -0.89 2.30
C GLN A 321 -5.76 -0.71 2.60
N PHE A 322 -6.32 -1.43 3.57
CA PHE A 322 -7.72 -1.33 4.00
C PHE A 322 -7.85 -1.71 5.48
N TRP A 323 -8.87 -1.18 6.17
CA TRP A 323 -9.21 -1.59 7.53
C TRP A 323 -9.73 -3.04 7.53
N PRO A 324 -9.31 -3.92 8.45
CA PRO A 324 -8.50 -3.65 9.64
C PRO A 324 -6.97 -3.77 9.46
N GLY A 325 -6.47 -3.99 8.24
CA GLY A 325 -5.02 -4.04 7.96
C GLY A 325 -4.27 -2.79 8.43
N SER A 326 -4.91 -1.62 8.35
CA SER A 326 -4.37 -0.36 8.90
C SER A 326 -4.08 -0.42 10.41
N LEU A 327 -4.87 -1.17 11.19
CA LEU A 327 -4.61 -1.38 12.62
C LEU A 327 -3.41 -2.30 12.85
N ILE A 328 -3.25 -3.33 12.00
CA ILE A 328 -2.15 -4.28 12.08
C ILE A 328 -0.83 -3.57 11.82
N VAL A 329 -0.72 -2.80 10.74
CA VAL A 329 0.52 -2.06 10.44
C VAL A 329 0.82 -1.00 11.50
N LYS A 330 -0.21 -0.35 12.08
CA LYS A 330 -0.03 0.59 13.18
C LYS A 330 0.57 -0.06 14.43
N TRP A 331 0.32 -1.35 14.64
CA TRP A 331 0.93 -2.10 15.73
C TRP A 331 2.35 -2.59 15.39
N MET A 332 2.63 -2.86 14.12
CA MET A 332 3.93 -3.39 13.67
C MET A 332 5.02 -2.32 13.51
N TYR A 333 4.66 -1.07 13.21
CA TYR A 333 5.60 0.00 12.87
C TYR A 333 5.52 1.16 13.87
N GLU A 334 6.67 1.75 14.21
CA GLU A 334 6.73 2.98 15.02
C GLU A 334 5.98 4.14 14.35
N LEU A 335 6.04 4.20 13.02
CA LEU A 335 5.25 5.10 12.18
C LEU A 335 4.78 4.29 10.96
N SER A 336 3.52 3.90 10.95
CA SER A 336 2.94 3.13 9.84
C SER A 336 2.36 4.01 8.73
N TYR A 337 2.07 5.28 9.01
CA TYR A 337 1.46 6.21 8.05
C TYR A 337 1.49 7.63 8.63
N GLY A 338 1.70 8.63 7.77
CA GLY A 338 1.59 10.05 8.09
C GLY A 338 2.89 10.63 8.64
N TYR A 339 2.76 11.75 9.35
CA TYR A 339 3.87 12.57 9.84
C TYR A 339 4.26 12.24 11.29
N LYS A 340 5.57 12.28 11.57
CA LYS A 340 6.13 12.27 12.93
C LYS A 340 7.38 13.15 12.99
N MET A 341 7.65 13.72 14.16
CA MET A 341 8.93 14.35 14.48
C MET A 341 9.63 13.56 15.58
N LYS A 342 10.93 13.33 15.46
CA LYS A 342 11.78 12.70 16.49
C LYS A 342 13.09 13.47 16.59
N GLY A 343 13.32 14.11 17.74
CA GLY A 343 14.39 15.11 17.85
C GLY A 343 14.16 16.24 16.85
N ASP A 344 15.17 16.53 16.02
CA ASP A 344 15.08 17.53 14.94
C ASP A 344 14.75 16.93 13.56
N THR A 345 14.54 15.62 13.48
CA THR A 345 14.25 14.92 12.22
C THR A 345 12.75 14.76 12.02
N HIS A 346 12.31 15.12 10.83
CA HIS A 346 10.94 14.94 10.35
C HIS A 346 10.83 13.61 9.61
N TYR A 347 9.73 12.91 9.78
CA TYR A 347 9.43 11.65 9.10
C TYR A 347 8.06 11.75 8.44
N TYR A 348 7.95 11.24 7.22
CA TYR A 348 6.67 11.02 6.58
C TYR A 348 6.62 9.63 5.94
N VAL A 349 5.61 8.84 6.30
CA VAL A 349 5.33 7.54 5.70
C VAL A 349 4.08 7.65 4.84
N SER A 350 4.27 7.48 3.53
CA SER A 350 3.20 7.50 2.55
C SER A 350 2.26 6.29 2.68
N SER A 351 0.98 6.50 2.38
CA SER A 351 0.02 5.39 2.23
C SER A 351 0.21 4.62 0.92
N GLY A 352 1.13 5.04 0.06
CA GLY A 352 1.34 4.52 -1.29
C GLY A 352 0.32 5.08 -2.29
N ILE A 353 0.71 5.20 -3.55
CA ILE A 353 -0.23 5.60 -4.63
C ILE A 353 -0.89 4.38 -5.27
N GLY A 354 -0.12 3.31 -5.44
CA GLY A 354 -0.57 2.04 -6.01
C GLY A 354 -1.18 1.12 -4.96
N LEU A 355 -0.91 -0.17 -5.09
CA LEU A 355 -1.55 -1.24 -4.29
C LEU A 355 -0.56 -2.31 -3.87
N TRP A 356 -0.91 -3.02 -2.81
CA TRP A 356 -0.38 -4.34 -2.52
C TRP A 356 -1.51 -5.38 -2.60
N GLY A 357 -1.71 -5.96 -3.79
CA GLY A 357 -2.78 -6.91 -4.10
C GLY A 357 -4.10 -6.27 -4.59
N PRO A 358 -5.16 -6.17 -3.75
CA PRO A 358 -6.46 -5.62 -4.15
C PRO A 358 -6.48 -4.12 -4.53
N LYS A 359 -7.26 -3.77 -5.55
CA LYS A 359 -7.64 -2.38 -5.91
C LYS A 359 -8.71 -1.79 -4.97
N PHE A 360 -8.47 -1.78 -3.66
CA PHE A 360 -9.38 -1.23 -2.65
C PHE A 360 -8.62 -0.37 -1.63
N ARG A 361 -9.18 0.80 -1.29
CA ARG A 361 -8.75 1.67 -0.18
C ARG A 361 -9.94 1.92 0.76
N ILE A 362 -10.05 1.15 1.85
CA ILE A 362 -11.17 1.25 2.81
C ILE A 362 -10.61 1.72 4.15
N GLY A 363 -11.00 2.91 4.61
CA GLY A 363 -10.40 3.53 5.81
C GLY A 363 -8.96 4.00 5.61
N THR A 364 -8.49 4.07 4.36
CA THR A 364 -7.16 4.52 3.91
C THR A 364 -7.31 5.35 2.61
N LYS A 365 -6.21 5.70 1.95
CA LYS A 365 -6.22 6.42 0.66
C LYS A 365 -5.02 6.02 -0.21
N SER A 366 -5.18 6.17 -1.52
CA SER A 366 -4.05 6.29 -2.43
C SER A 366 -3.64 7.76 -2.48
N GLU A 367 -2.35 8.07 -2.41
CA GLU A 367 -1.90 9.46 -2.36
C GLU A 367 -0.58 9.75 -3.10
N ILE A 368 -0.46 10.99 -3.57
CA ILE A 368 0.83 11.69 -3.65
C ILE A 368 0.93 12.64 -2.47
N VAL A 369 2.16 12.94 -2.05
CA VAL A 369 2.40 13.83 -0.91
C VAL A 369 3.15 15.05 -1.41
N VAL A 370 2.56 16.23 -1.21
CA VAL A 370 3.21 17.52 -1.45
C VAL A 370 3.75 18.02 -0.13
N ILE A 371 5.05 18.25 -0.07
CA ILE A 371 5.74 18.70 1.13
C ILE A 371 6.35 20.06 0.85
N ASP A 372 5.79 21.09 1.47
CA ASP A 372 6.34 22.44 1.44
C ASP A 372 7.31 22.58 2.62
N ILE A 373 8.61 22.66 2.32
CA ILE A 373 9.66 22.79 3.33
C ILE A 373 10.08 24.26 3.43
N LYS A 374 10.10 24.78 4.66
CA LYS A 374 10.55 26.14 4.99
C LYS A 374 11.71 26.09 5.98
N SER A 375 12.55 27.11 5.97
CA SER A 375 13.52 27.32 7.05
C SER A 375 12.81 27.86 8.28
N LYS A 376 13.17 27.32 9.45
CA LYS A 376 12.71 27.83 10.74
C LYS A 376 13.49 29.11 11.03
N ILE A 377 12.84 30.26 10.83
CA ILE A 377 13.40 31.60 11.13
C ILE A 377 13.72 31.70 12.62
#